data_AF-A0A225E8A1-F1
#
_entry.id   AF-A0A225E8A1-F1
#
_cell.length_a   1.000
_cell.length_b   1.000
_cell.length_c   1.000
_cell.angle_alpha   90.00
_cell.angle_beta   90.00
_cell.angle_gamma   90.00
#
_symmetry.space_group_name_H-M   'P 1'
#
loop_
_entity.id
_entity.type
_entity.pdbx_description
1 polymer ?
#
loop_
_entity_poly.entity_id
_entity_poly.type
_entity_poly.pdbx_seq_one_letter_code
_entity_poly.pdbx_strand_id
1 'polypeptide(L)'
;MKAKLSLLIVCALGFTFVGCKKPEEVAAEKAAVEGELKKLEGTWKIASREGKAEDEDDADADSANKYVISIKGDILEEKIGDDVIGRRKLTILPNKTPAQVDLTWVDEAGKPITSTSTKKNRKGKKTTKTETLKQVAIYSIEGDKLKFCFSWDDKTRPTDFTAPPGSNRYTWTLARVKGTEEKVTDEKKDDKTPATTKSEDKTPATAKAITPATAKSDDKTPATAKAITPATSKSDDKATVPSTAPTVKTVPTAVTKPNDK
;
A
#
# COMPACT_ATOMS: atom_id res chain seq x y z
N MET A 1 41.75 -49.80 15.37
CA MET A 1 42.04 -48.92 16.52
C MET A 1 43.32 -48.14 16.24
N LYS A 2 43.26 -46.84 15.92
CA LYS A 2 44.35 -45.86 16.13
C LYS A 2 43.73 -44.47 16.27
N ALA A 3 43.71 -43.97 17.50
CA ALA A 3 43.35 -42.60 17.84
C ALA A 3 44.50 -41.64 17.48
N LYS A 4 44.17 -40.47 16.92
CA LYS A 4 45.02 -39.27 16.86
C LYS A 4 44.07 -38.09 17.09
N LEU A 5 44.00 -37.57 18.31
CA LEU A 5 44.89 -36.59 18.94
C LEU A 5 44.73 -35.19 18.34
N SER A 6 44.29 -34.30 19.23
CA SER A 6 43.90 -32.90 19.13
C SER A 6 44.75 -32.00 18.24
N LEU A 7 44.08 -31.05 17.59
CA LEU A 7 44.58 -29.68 17.45
C LEU A 7 43.45 -28.71 17.82
N LEU A 8 43.49 -28.24 19.07
CA LEU A 8 42.68 -27.14 19.58
C LEU A 8 43.20 -25.85 18.95
N ILE A 9 42.51 -25.35 17.93
CA ILE A 9 42.71 -23.99 17.42
C ILE A 9 41.84 -23.07 18.29
N VAL A 10 42.51 -22.39 19.21
CA VAL A 10 41.99 -21.25 19.96
C VAL A 10 41.83 -20.10 18.98
N CYS A 11 40.66 -20.00 18.35
CA CYS A 11 40.24 -18.77 17.69
C CYS A 11 39.86 -17.78 18.80
N ALA A 12 40.80 -16.92 19.17
CA ALA A 12 40.54 -15.72 19.95
C ALA A 12 39.52 -14.87 19.20
N LEU A 13 38.26 -14.99 19.63
CA LEU A 13 37.15 -14.15 19.21
C LEU A 13 37.44 -12.73 19.67
N GLY A 14 38.00 -11.92 18.76
CA GLY A 14 37.92 -10.47 18.81
C GLY A 14 36.48 -10.02 18.63
N PHE A 15 35.64 -10.28 19.64
CA PHE A 15 34.31 -9.69 19.77
C PHE A 15 34.53 -8.23 20.14
N THR A 16 34.64 -7.37 19.12
CA THR A 16 34.49 -5.93 19.33
C THR A 16 33.09 -5.72 19.87
N PHE A 17 33.00 -5.37 21.15
CA PHE A 17 31.77 -4.94 21.80
C PHE A 17 31.30 -3.66 21.11
N VAL A 18 30.52 -3.81 20.04
CA VAL A 18 29.62 -2.74 19.58
C VAL A 18 28.72 -2.45 20.77
N GLY A 19 28.91 -1.26 21.37
CA GLY A 19 28.46 -0.91 22.71
C GLY A 19 27.08 -1.46 23.05
N CYS A 20 27.04 -2.43 23.98
CA CYS A 20 25.80 -2.93 24.54
C CYS A 20 25.05 -1.74 25.15
N LYS A 21 24.03 -1.22 24.46
CA LYS A 21 23.00 -0.41 25.09
C LYS A 21 22.56 -1.14 26.35
N LYS A 22 22.38 -0.39 27.44
CA LYS A 22 21.93 -0.99 28.70
C LYS A 22 20.56 -1.63 28.46
N PRO A 23 20.24 -2.79 29.06
CA PRO A 23 18.93 -3.43 28.90
C PRO A 23 17.74 -2.48 29.17
N GLU A 24 17.92 -1.54 30.10
CA GLU A 24 16.97 -0.48 30.42
C GLU A 24 16.70 0.47 29.24
N GLU A 25 17.73 0.86 28.49
CA GLU A 25 17.59 1.72 27.30
C GLU A 25 16.83 1.01 26.18
N VAL A 26 17.11 -0.28 25.98
CA VAL A 26 16.39 -1.10 24.98
C VAL A 26 14.92 -1.26 25.36
N ALA A 27 14.62 -1.47 26.65
CA ALA A 27 13.25 -1.54 27.14
C ALA A 27 12.52 -0.20 26.98
N ALA A 28 13.18 0.91 27.27
CA ALA A 28 12.64 2.26 27.08
C ALA A 28 12.37 2.56 25.60
N GLU A 29 13.29 2.23 24.70
CA GLU A 29 13.10 2.38 23.24
C GLU A 29 11.94 1.53 22.74
N LYS A 30 11.84 0.27 23.18
CA LYS A 30 10.71 -0.61 22.81
C LYS A 30 9.38 -0.06 23.31
N ALA A 31 9.31 0.38 24.56
CA ALA A 31 8.09 0.98 25.12
C ALA A 31 7.69 2.27 24.39
N ALA A 32 8.68 3.10 24.00
CA ALA A 32 8.44 4.28 23.19
C ALA A 32 7.87 3.90 21.80
N VAL A 33 8.45 2.90 21.14
CA VAL A 33 7.95 2.40 19.85
C VAL A 33 6.53 1.87 19.96
N GLU A 34 6.22 1.03 20.95
CA GLU A 34 4.87 0.51 21.17
C GLU A 34 3.86 1.62 21.50
N GLY A 35 4.28 2.62 22.28
CA GLY A 35 3.47 3.80 22.58
C GLY A 35 3.15 4.63 21.34
N GLU A 36 4.12 4.84 20.44
CA GLU A 36 3.91 5.53 19.17
C GLU A 36 3.02 4.72 18.20
N LEU A 37 3.23 3.40 18.08
CA LEU A 37 2.38 2.54 17.24
C LEU A 37 0.92 2.62 17.68
N LYS A 38 0.64 2.57 18.99
CA LYS A 38 -0.72 2.73 19.53
C LYS A 38 -1.36 4.08 19.17
N LYS A 39 -0.59 5.16 19.05
CA LYS A 39 -1.13 6.46 18.60
C LYS A 39 -1.52 6.41 17.11
N LEU A 40 -0.73 5.71 16.30
CA LEU A 40 -0.97 5.55 14.86
C LEU A 40 -2.12 4.59 14.54
N GLU A 41 -2.41 3.63 15.43
CA GLU A 41 -3.49 2.67 15.25
C GLU A 41 -4.83 3.35 14.98
N GLY A 42 -5.61 2.75 14.09
CA GLY A 42 -6.93 3.21 13.70
C GLY A 42 -7.12 3.26 12.19
N THR A 43 -8.28 3.76 11.79
CA THR A 43 -8.66 3.93 10.39
C THR A 43 -8.61 5.39 10.02
N TRP A 44 -8.03 5.67 8.85
CA TRP A 44 -7.69 7.00 8.37
C TRP A 44 -8.18 7.15 6.93
N LYS A 45 -8.64 8.35 6.57
CA LYS A 45 -8.94 8.74 5.18
C LYS A 45 -7.97 9.80 4.72
N ILE A 46 -7.65 9.80 3.43
CA ILE A 46 -6.82 10.85 2.83
C ILE A 46 -7.61 12.17 2.84
N ALA A 47 -7.11 13.15 3.59
CA ALA A 47 -7.64 14.51 3.59
C ALA A 47 -6.96 15.37 2.51
N SER A 48 -5.66 15.18 2.28
CA SER A 48 -4.93 15.79 1.17
C SER A 48 -3.71 14.98 0.77
N ARG A 49 -3.26 15.19 -0.48
CA ARG A 49 -2.02 14.64 -1.01
C ARG A 49 -1.24 15.73 -1.74
N GLU A 50 0.07 15.73 -1.54
CA GLU A 50 1.01 16.62 -2.23
C GLU A 50 2.14 15.79 -2.85
N GLY A 51 2.66 16.25 -4.00
CA GLY A 51 3.64 15.51 -4.80
C GLY A 51 2.98 14.50 -5.74
N LYS A 52 3.61 14.25 -6.88
CA LYS A 52 3.15 13.28 -7.88
C LYS A 52 3.95 11.98 -7.72
N ALA A 53 3.26 10.85 -7.58
CA ALA A 53 3.89 9.57 -7.84
C ALA A 53 4.16 9.50 -9.35
N GLU A 54 5.38 9.11 -9.78
CA GLU A 54 5.71 9.02 -11.21
C GLU A 54 4.72 8.13 -11.99
N ASP A 55 4.12 7.16 -11.31
CA ASP A 55 3.19 6.17 -11.89
C ASP A 55 1.71 6.44 -11.57
N GLU A 56 1.36 7.60 -11.00
CA GLU A 56 -0.06 7.98 -10.88
C GLU A 56 -0.55 8.61 -12.18
N ASP A 57 -1.08 7.74 -13.04
CA ASP A 57 -2.14 8.08 -13.98
C ASP A 57 -3.22 8.84 -13.21
N ASP A 58 -3.71 9.95 -13.78
CA ASP A 58 -4.58 10.93 -13.13
C ASP A 58 -5.78 10.24 -12.46
N ALA A 59 -5.60 9.84 -11.20
CA ALA A 59 -6.62 9.12 -10.46
C ALA A 59 -7.80 10.08 -10.28
N ASP A 60 -8.94 9.73 -10.86
CA ASP A 60 -10.16 10.53 -10.80
C ASP A 60 -10.41 10.95 -9.35
N ALA A 61 -10.80 12.20 -9.12
CA ALA A 61 -11.03 12.76 -7.78
C ALA A 61 -11.97 11.89 -6.92
N ASP A 62 -12.85 11.09 -7.55
CA ASP A 62 -13.73 10.13 -6.92
C ASP A 62 -13.00 8.96 -6.22
N SER A 63 -11.80 8.60 -6.68
CA SER A 63 -10.98 7.54 -6.07
C SER A 63 -10.39 7.96 -4.73
N ALA A 64 -10.09 9.25 -4.54
CA ALA A 64 -9.52 9.78 -3.29
C ALA A 64 -10.46 9.58 -2.09
N ASN A 65 -11.78 9.69 -2.31
CA ASN A 65 -12.79 9.48 -1.26
C ASN A 65 -12.95 8.00 -0.85
N LYS A 66 -12.52 7.07 -1.70
CA LYS A 66 -12.58 5.62 -1.45
C LYS A 66 -11.31 5.06 -0.82
N TYR A 67 -10.25 5.88 -0.75
CA TYR A 67 -8.97 5.47 -0.21
C TYR A 67 -9.00 5.46 1.32
N VAL A 68 -8.77 4.29 1.91
CA VAL A 68 -8.78 4.08 3.36
C VAL A 68 -7.47 3.44 3.79
N ILE A 69 -6.87 3.98 4.84
CA ILE A 69 -5.67 3.44 5.48
C ILE A 69 -6.06 2.90 6.84
N SER A 70 -5.76 1.64 7.11
CA SER A 70 -5.96 1.02 8.42
C SER A 70 -4.62 0.63 9.01
N ILE A 71 -4.31 1.13 10.20
CA ILE A 71 -3.09 0.79 10.94
C ILE A 71 -3.49 -0.08 12.14
N LYS A 72 -2.95 -1.30 12.21
CA LYS A 72 -3.14 -2.25 13.31
C LYS A 72 -1.78 -2.80 13.72
N GLY A 73 -1.37 -2.55 14.96
CA GLY A 73 -0.01 -2.83 15.41
C GLY A 73 1.02 -2.15 14.52
N ASP A 74 1.91 -2.96 13.93
CA ASP A 74 2.96 -2.52 13.01
C ASP A 74 2.59 -2.70 11.54
N ILE A 75 1.34 -2.97 11.19
CA ILE A 75 0.89 -3.14 9.80
C ILE A 75 -0.01 -1.99 9.40
N LEU A 76 0.37 -1.31 8.32
CA LEU A 76 -0.43 -0.36 7.57
C LEU A 76 -1.02 -1.08 6.36
N GLU A 77 -2.34 -1.08 6.24
CA GLU A 77 -3.09 -1.62 5.11
C GLU A 77 -3.76 -0.48 4.34
N GLU A 78 -3.58 -0.48 3.01
CA GLU A 78 -4.17 0.48 2.08
C GLU A 78 -5.30 -0.20 1.30
N LYS A 79 -6.46 0.45 1.26
CA LYS A 79 -7.64 -0.01 0.54
C LYS A 79 -8.19 1.05 -0.39
N ILE A 80 -8.75 0.62 -1.51
CA ILE A 80 -9.61 1.43 -2.37
C ILE A 80 -10.95 0.71 -2.48
N GLY A 81 -11.98 1.26 -1.84
CA GLY A 81 -13.24 0.51 -1.65
C GLY A 81 -12.99 -0.71 -0.76
N ASP A 82 -13.42 -1.88 -1.22
CA ASP A 82 -13.27 -3.15 -0.48
C ASP A 82 -11.95 -3.88 -0.79
N ASP A 83 -11.23 -3.43 -1.82
CA ASP A 83 -10.02 -4.08 -2.29
C ASP A 83 -8.78 -3.60 -1.52
N VAL A 84 -8.00 -4.55 -0.99
CA VAL A 84 -6.68 -4.28 -0.40
C VAL A 84 -5.67 -4.12 -1.53
N ILE A 85 -5.15 -2.91 -1.69
CA ILE A 85 -4.18 -2.58 -2.74
C ILE A 85 -2.73 -2.63 -2.25
N GLY A 86 -2.50 -2.64 -0.93
CA GLY A 86 -1.16 -2.64 -0.37
C GLY A 86 -1.12 -2.91 1.12
N ARG A 87 -0.01 -3.51 1.57
CA ARG A 87 0.33 -3.65 2.99
C ARG A 87 1.79 -3.29 3.21
N ARG A 88 2.04 -2.53 4.27
CA ARG A 88 3.38 -2.10 4.67
C ARG A 88 3.58 -2.33 6.16
N LYS A 89 4.68 -2.99 6.50
CA LYS A 89 5.16 -3.11 7.88
C LYS A 89 5.90 -1.84 8.28
N LEU A 90 5.46 -1.22 9.38
CA LEU A 90 6.01 -0.01 9.96
C LEU A 90 7.13 -0.35 10.96
N THR A 91 8.28 0.29 10.81
CA THR A 91 9.39 0.23 11.76
C THR A 91 9.71 1.64 12.23
N ILE A 92 9.22 2.00 13.42
CA ILE A 92 9.43 3.33 14.01
C ILE A 92 10.87 3.44 14.51
N LEU A 93 11.53 4.54 14.19
CA LEU A 93 12.84 4.87 14.75
C LEU A 93 12.64 5.82 15.95
N PRO A 94 12.83 5.33 17.19
CA PRO A 94 12.58 6.14 18.38
C PRO A 94 13.58 7.31 18.46
N ASN A 95 13.20 8.36 19.20
CA ASN A 95 14.07 9.49 19.53
C ASN A 95 14.59 10.27 18.30
N LYS A 96 13.84 10.31 17.21
CA LYS A 96 14.15 11.11 16.01
C LYS A 96 13.17 12.28 15.88
N THR A 97 13.70 13.42 15.45
CA THR A 97 12.91 14.64 15.18
C THR A 97 13.30 15.17 13.80
N PRO A 98 12.35 15.26 12.84
CA PRO A 98 10.96 14.75 12.90
C PRO A 98 10.91 13.23 13.15
N ALA A 99 9.75 12.71 13.60
CA ALA A 99 9.59 11.29 13.86
C ALA A 99 9.75 10.49 12.56
N GLN A 100 10.52 9.40 12.61
CA GLN A 100 10.93 8.66 11.42
C GLN A 100 10.32 7.25 11.45
N VAL A 101 9.96 6.76 10.27
CA VAL A 101 9.43 5.40 10.09
C VAL A 101 9.95 4.80 8.79
N ASP A 102 10.30 3.53 8.84
CA ASP A 102 10.60 2.72 7.67
C ASP A 102 9.40 1.84 7.34
N LEU A 103 9.08 1.75 6.06
CA LEU A 103 7.98 0.96 5.54
C LEU A 103 8.57 -0.15 4.68
N THR A 104 8.17 -1.39 4.96
CA THR A 104 8.51 -2.55 4.14
C THR A 104 7.24 -3.11 3.55
N TRP A 105 7.14 -3.24 2.23
CA TRP A 105 5.98 -3.88 1.60
C TRP A 105 5.91 -5.35 2.01
N VAL A 106 4.73 -5.81 2.40
CA VAL A 106 4.52 -7.17 2.88
C VAL A 106 3.32 -7.84 2.21
N ASP A 107 3.35 -9.16 2.14
CA ASP A 107 2.20 -9.97 1.71
C ASP A 107 1.14 -10.10 2.83
N GLU A 108 0.10 -10.89 2.58
CA GLU A 108 -0.95 -11.18 3.57
C GLU A 108 -0.44 -11.88 4.84
N ALA A 109 0.64 -12.64 4.74
CA ALA A 109 1.27 -13.28 5.88
C ALA A 109 2.28 -12.35 6.61
N GLY A 110 2.40 -11.09 6.19
CA GLY A 110 3.34 -10.13 6.75
C GLY A 110 4.80 -10.38 6.33
N LYS A 111 5.06 -11.20 5.30
CA LYS A 111 6.41 -11.46 4.80
C LYS A 111 6.84 -10.36 3.82
N PRO A 112 8.10 -9.90 3.85
CA PRO A 112 8.57 -8.87 2.93
C PRO A 112 8.45 -9.27 1.45
N ILE A 113 7.85 -8.40 0.65
CA ILE A 113 7.81 -8.54 -0.81
C ILE A 113 9.16 -8.11 -1.38
N THR A 114 9.66 -8.89 -2.36
CA THR A 114 10.92 -8.59 -3.04
C THR A 114 10.69 -8.36 -4.53
N SER A 115 11.47 -7.46 -5.12
CA SER A 115 11.56 -7.26 -6.56
C SER A 115 12.88 -7.85 -7.07
N THR A 116 12.79 -8.61 -8.16
CA THR A 116 13.94 -9.22 -8.80
C THR A 116 14.16 -8.58 -10.17
N SER A 117 15.28 -7.88 -10.31
CA SER A 117 15.69 -7.30 -11.59
C SER A 117 16.84 -8.11 -12.19
N THR A 118 16.77 -8.38 -13.50
CA THR A 118 17.85 -9.06 -14.23
C THR A 118 18.39 -8.15 -15.31
N LYS A 119 19.66 -7.76 -15.19
CA LYS A 119 20.37 -6.94 -16.18
C LYS A 119 21.37 -7.79 -16.93
N LYS A 120 21.40 -7.64 -18.26
CA LYS A 120 22.44 -8.22 -19.11
C LYS A 120 23.53 -7.16 -19.34
N ASN A 121 24.78 -7.48 -19.04
CA ASN A 121 25.89 -6.58 -19.33
C ASN A 121 26.28 -6.63 -20.82
N ARG A 122 27.19 -5.75 -21.26
CA ARG A 122 27.67 -5.71 -22.67
C ARG A 122 28.25 -7.04 -23.17
N LYS A 123 28.80 -7.88 -22.28
CA LYS A 123 29.34 -9.21 -22.61
C LYS A 123 28.28 -10.31 -22.64
N GLY A 124 27.01 -9.95 -22.46
CA GLY A 124 25.91 -10.89 -22.41
C GLY A 124 25.73 -11.66 -21.10
N LYS A 125 26.57 -11.40 -20.08
CA LYS A 125 26.43 -12.00 -18.75
C LYS A 125 25.24 -11.38 -18.04
N LYS A 126 24.33 -12.22 -17.53
CA LYS A 126 23.18 -11.80 -16.72
C LYS A 126 23.61 -11.63 -15.27
N THR A 127 23.15 -10.54 -14.65
CA THR A 127 23.25 -10.30 -13.21
C THR A 127 21.84 -10.10 -12.70
N THR A 128 21.45 -10.90 -11.72
CA THR A 128 20.15 -10.82 -11.05
C THR A 128 20.35 -10.19 -9.68
N LYS A 129 19.53 -9.21 -9.35
CA LYS A 129 19.52 -8.52 -8.07
C LYS A 129 18.11 -8.61 -7.51
N THR A 130 17.99 -9.14 -6.30
CA THR A 130 16.74 -9.23 -5.55
C THR A 130 16.82 -8.26 -4.39
N GLU A 131 15.84 -7.36 -4.29
CA GLU A 131 15.77 -6.34 -3.25
C GLU A 131 14.40 -6.36 -2.60
N THR A 132 14.33 -6.13 -1.29
CA THR A 132 13.07 -5.92 -0.60
C THR A 132 12.51 -4.57 -1.00
N LEU A 133 11.21 -4.53 -1.29
CA LEU A 133 10.51 -3.27 -1.55
C LEU A 133 10.36 -2.51 -0.23
N LYS A 134 11.06 -1.38 -0.12
CA LYS A 134 11.10 -0.54 1.07
C LYS A 134 10.89 0.92 0.72
N GLN A 135 10.45 1.68 1.71
CA GLN A 135 10.27 3.11 1.61
C GLN A 135 10.64 3.75 2.95
N VAL A 136 11.20 4.95 2.90
CA VAL A 136 11.53 5.73 4.11
C VAL A 136 10.61 6.93 4.22
N ALA A 137 10.24 7.27 5.44
CA ALA A 137 9.33 8.37 5.69
C ALA A 137 9.64 9.10 7.00
N ILE A 138 9.01 10.26 7.13
CA ILE A 138 8.78 10.95 8.39
C ILE A 138 7.28 11.08 8.63
N TYR A 139 6.88 11.23 9.89
CA TYR A 139 5.48 11.39 10.25
C TYR A 139 5.27 12.38 11.40
N SER A 140 4.06 12.92 11.48
CA SER A 140 3.56 13.71 12.61
C SER A 140 2.13 13.28 12.91
N ILE A 141 1.78 13.20 14.19
CA ILE A 141 0.41 12.93 14.64
C ILE A 141 -0.04 14.00 15.62
N GLU A 142 -1.17 14.63 15.30
CA GLU A 142 -1.78 15.71 16.07
C GLU A 142 -3.27 15.42 16.25
N GLY A 143 -3.60 14.68 17.32
CA GLY A 143 -4.97 14.23 17.59
C GLY A 143 -5.52 13.32 16.48
N ASP A 144 -6.48 13.84 15.72
CA ASP A 144 -7.14 13.14 14.61
C ASP A 144 -6.49 13.39 13.25
N LYS A 145 -5.32 14.03 13.22
CA LYS A 145 -4.57 14.30 11.99
C LYS A 145 -3.27 13.51 12.00
N LEU A 146 -3.04 12.75 10.94
CA LEU A 146 -1.79 12.01 10.72
C LEU A 146 -1.18 12.49 9.41
N LYS A 147 0.08 12.91 9.45
CA LYS A 147 0.82 13.35 8.28
C LYS A 147 1.99 12.43 8.04
N PHE A 148 2.13 11.93 6.82
CA PHE A 148 3.32 11.23 6.35
C PHE A 148 3.98 12.02 5.22
N CYS A 149 5.30 12.08 5.22
CA CYS A 149 6.07 12.46 4.03
C CYS A 149 7.01 11.32 3.69
N PHE A 150 6.85 10.79 2.49
CA PHE A 150 7.50 9.61 1.98
C PHE A 150 8.57 9.99 0.95
N SER A 151 9.61 9.17 0.83
CA SER A 151 10.58 9.24 -0.26
C SER A 151 10.51 7.98 -1.12
N TRP A 152 10.53 8.14 -2.44
CA TRP A 152 10.70 7.05 -3.41
C TRP A 152 12.12 6.46 -3.38
N ASP A 153 13.09 7.26 -2.96
CA ASP A 153 14.45 6.78 -2.70
C ASP A 153 14.53 6.26 -1.27
N ASP A 154 14.72 4.95 -1.13
CA ASP A 154 14.86 4.25 0.15
C ASP A 154 16.11 4.66 0.94
N LYS A 155 17.04 5.41 0.33
CA LYS A 155 18.26 5.91 0.97
C LYS A 155 18.11 7.32 1.53
N THR A 156 17.24 8.13 0.94
CA THR A 156 17.16 9.56 1.25
C THR A 156 15.89 9.85 2.03
N ARG A 157 16.01 9.90 3.37
CA ARG A 157 14.86 10.22 4.22
C ARG A 157 14.46 11.70 4.07
N PRO A 158 13.15 12.02 3.99
CA PRO A 158 12.68 13.40 4.08
C PRO A 158 13.05 14.04 5.41
N THR A 159 13.30 15.35 5.39
CA THR A 159 13.66 16.16 6.57
C THR A 159 12.53 17.07 7.03
N ASP A 160 11.52 17.24 6.19
CA ASP A 160 10.40 18.16 6.33
C ASP A 160 9.19 17.57 5.59
N PHE A 161 8.00 18.13 5.84
CA PHE A 161 6.74 17.62 5.28
C PHE A 161 6.38 18.21 3.92
N THR A 162 7.37 18.66 3.13
CA THR A 162 7.13 19.24 1.80
C THR A 162 7.43 18.23 0.70
N ALA A 163 6.63 18.29 -0.36
CA ALA A 163 6.82 17.48 -1.57
C ALA A 163 6.85 18.40 -2.81
N PRO A 164 7.98 19.10 -3.06
CA PRO A 164 8.10 19.97 -4.23
C PRO A 164 7.84 19.21 -5.53
N PRO A 165 7.27 19.85 -6.57
CA PRO A 165 7.12 19.24 -7.89
C PRO A 165 8.46 18.71 -8.42
N GLY A 166 8.46 17.49 -8.96
CA GLY A 166 9.67 16.83 -9.46
C GLY A 166 10.62 16.31 -8.37
N SER A 167 10.27 16.45 -7.10
CA SER A 167 10.98 15.75 -6.03
C SER A 167 10.56 14.28 -5.97
N ASN A 168 11.45 13.42 -5.50
CA ASN A 168 11.15 12.02 -5.19
C ASN A 168 10.36 11.88 -3.88
N ARG A 169 9.52 12.86 -3.53
CA ARG A 169 8.77 12.90 -2.28
C ARG A 169 7.28 13.06 -2.54
N TYR A 170 6.47 12.50 -1.65
CA TYR A 170 5.04 12.75 -1.61
C TYR A 170 4.56 12.79 -0.16
N THR A 171 3.57 13.64 0.10
CA THR A 171 3.02 13.87 1.44
C THR A 171 1.56 13.47 1.47
N TRP A 172 1.18 12.69 2.47
CA TRP A 172 -0.21 12.41 2.81
C TRP A 172 -0.59 13.15 4.07
N THR A 173 -1.71 13.86 4.03
CA THR A 173 -2.41 14.33 5.22
C THR A 173 -3.67 13.50 5.37
N LEU A 174 -3.79 12.83 6.51
CA LEU A 174 -4.84 11.88 6.80
C LEU A 174 -5.68 12.38 7.97
N ALA A 175 -6.99 12.13 7.91
CA ALA A 175 -7.93 12.39 8.99
C ALA A 175 -8.44 11.08 9.56
N ARG A 176 -8.45 10.95 10.89
CA ARG A 176 -8.97 9.79 11.60
C ARG A 176 -10.46 9.65 11.36
N VAL A 177 -10.92 8.45 11.03
CA VAL A 177 -12.34 8.14 10.92
C VAL A 177 -12.92 8.02 12.32
N LYS A 178 -13.79 8.96 12.71
CA LYS A 178 -14.50 8.91 13.99
C LYS A 178 -15.68 7.95 13.90
N GLY A 179 -15.65 6.88 14.69
CA GLY A 179 -16.84 6.07 14.97
C GLY A 179 -17.31 5.16 13.84
N THR A 180 -16.47 4.20 13.44
CA THR A 180 -16.97 3.04 12.67
C THR A 180 -16.37 1.77 13.26
N GLU A 181 -16.79 1.47 14.48
CA GLU A 181 -16.90 0.08 14.90
C GLU A 181 -17.92 -0.54 13.94
N GLU A 182 -17.40 -1.38 13.05
CA GLU A 182 -18.12 -2.07 12.00
C GLU A 182 -19.35 -2.75 12.62
N LYS A 183 -20.52 -2.12 12.45
CA LYS A 183 -21.80 -2.75 12.76
C LYS A 183 -21.98 -3.83 11.69
N VAL A 184 -21.38 -4.99 11.92
CA VAL A 184 -21.65 -6.22 11.18
C VAL A 184 -23.14 -6.50 11.37
N THR A 185 -23.95 -6.02 10.44
CA THR A 185 -25.31 -6.52 10.26
C THR A 185 -25.19 -7.93 9.73
N ASP A 186 -25.10 -8.87 10.66
CA ASP A 186 -25.41 -10.27 10.47
C ASP A 186 -26.92 -10.33 10.10
N GLU A 187 -27.24 -10.15 8.82
CA GLU A 187 -28.54 -10.53 8.27
C GLU A 187 -28.62 -12.06 8.24
N LYS A 188 -28.81 -12.63 9.42
CA LYS A 188 -29.30 -13.98 9.61
C LYS A 188 -30.74 -14.04 9.10
N LYS A 189 -30.87 -14.42 7.83
CA LYS A 189 -32.13 -14.85 7.21
C LYS A 189 -32.56 -16.17 7.85
N ASP A 190 -33.21 -16.08 9.00
CA ASP A 190 -33.94 -17.20 9.60
C ASP A 190 -35.22 -17.44 8.79
N ASP A 191 -35.10 -18.31 7.79
CA ASP A 191 -36.23 -19.10 7.28
C ASP A 191 -36.66 -20.07 8.38
N LYS A 192 -37.76 -19.73 9.06
CA LYS A 192 -38.47 -20.67 9.93
C LYS A 192 -39.97 -20.58 9.69
N THR A 193 -40.41 -21.42 8.77
CA THR A 193 -41.73 -22.06 8.73
C THR A 193 -42.20 -22.46 10.14
N PRO A 194 -43.50 -22.27 10.44
CA PRO A 194 -44.21 -23.25 11.26
C PRO A 194 -45.48 -23.75 10.56
N ALA A 195 -45.57 -25.06 10.45
CA ALA A 195 -46.73 -25.79 10.00
C ALA A 195 -47.80 -25.92 11.12
N THR A 196 -49.03 -25.55 10.76
CA THR A 196 -50.31 -26.26 10.99
C THR A 196 -50.84 -26.51 12.41
N THR A 197 -52.03 -25.96 12.71
CA THR A 197 -53.14 -26.70 13.38
C THR A 197 -54.50 -26.18 12.89
N LYS A 198 -55.48 -27.09 12.88
CA LYS A 198 -56.69 -27.23 12.06
C LYS A 198 -57.97 -26.93 12.87
N SER A 199 -59.01 -26.31 12.27
CA SER A 199 -60.43 -26.72 12.41
C SER A 199 -61.42 -25.84 11.60
N GLU A 200 -62.22 -26.55 10.79
CA GLU A 200 -63.64 -26.41 10.39
C GLU A 200 -64.24 -25.03 10.05
N ASP A 201 -64.56 -24.74 8.79
CA ASP A 201 -65.75 -25.14 7.98
C ASP A 201 -66.88 -24.09 8.00
N LYS A 202 -67.01 -23.35 6.87
CA LYS A 202 -68.29 -23.06 6.20
C LYS A 202 -68.08 -22.24 4.91
N THR A 203 -68.39 -22.89 3.78
CA THR A 203 -68.66 -22.33 2.43
C THR A 203 -70.21 -22.11 2.37
N PRO A 204 -70.84 -21.22 1.53
CA PRO A 204 -70.53 -21.11 0.09
C PRO A 204 -70.76 -19.78 -0.68
N ALA A 205 -70.23 -19.84 -1.92
CA ALA A 205 -70.60 -19.12 -3.16
C ALA A 205 -70.24 -17.61 -3.23
N THR A 206 -69.65 -17.08 -4.31
CA THR A 206 -70.08 -17.19 -5.72
C THR A 206 -68.93 -16.83 -6.69
N ALA A 207 -69.01 -17.44 -7.87
CA ALA A 207 -68.07 -17.46 -8.99
C ALA A 207 -67.92 -16.16 -9.82
N LYS A 208 -66.77 -16.05 -10.51
CA LYS A 208 -66.55 -15.73 -11.96
C LYS A 208 -65.03 -15.58 -12.18
N ALA A 209 -64.31 -16.55 -12.75
CA ALA A 209 -64.14 -16.86 -14.18
C ALA A 209 -63.70 -15.66 -15.05
N ILE A 210 -62.46 -15.70 -15.55
CA ILE A 210 -62.06 -15.55 -16.97
C ILE A 210 -60.63 -16.15 -17.14
N THR A 211 -60.46 -16.82 -18.28
CA THR A 211 -59.44 -17.77 -18.74
C THR A 211 -58.13 -17.14 -19.28
N PRO A 212 -57.11 -17.97 -19.60
CA PRO A 212 -55.75 -17.57 -19.96
C PRO A 212 -55.51 -17.52 -21.48
N ALA A 213 -54.42 -16.85 -21.89
CA ALA A 213 -53.88 -16.94 -23.25
C ALA A 213 -52.43 -17.45 -23.24
N THR A 214 -52.28 -18.59 -23.91
CA THR A 214 -51.09 -19.33 -24.27
C THR A 214 -50.27 -18.60 -25.34
N ALA A 215 -48.94 -18.63 -25.25
CA ALA A 215 -48.08 -18.56 -26.43
C ALA A 215 -46.83 -19.42 -26.19
N LYS A 216 -46.77 -20.54 -26.92
CA LYS A 216 -45.56 -21.33 -27.17
C LYS A 216 -44.74 -20.62 -28.25
N SER A 217 -43.42 -20.70 -28.16
CA SER A 217 -42.57 -20.81 -29.34
C SER A 217 -41.29 -21.55 -28.98
N ASP A 218 -41.19 -22.76 -29.53
CA ASP A 218 -39.98 -23.55 -29.67
C ASP A 218 -38.93 -22.81 -30.52
N ASP A 219 -37.64 -23.06 -30.28
CA ASP A 219 -36.74 -23.73 -31.24
C ASP A 219 -35.26 -23.34 -31.07
N LYS A 220 -34.42 -24.38 -31.22
CA LYS A 220 -33.02 -24.45 -31.68
C LYS A 220 -31.84 -23.85 -30.89
N THR A 221 -31.13 -24.80 -30.28
CA THR A 221 -29.66 -24.92 -30.29
C THR A 221 -29.11 -25.00 -31.72
N PRO A 222 -27.92 -24.42 -32.00
CA PRO A 222 -26.80 -25.29 -32.36
C PRO A 222 -25.46 -24.87 -31.72
N ALA A 223 -24.65 -25.89 -31.46
CA ALA A 223 -23.26 -25.77 -31.04
C ALA A 223 -22.37 -25.16 -32.15
N THR A 224 -21.36 -24.37 -31.78
CA THR A 224 -20.12 -24.28 -32.57
C THR A 224 -18.94 -23.90 -31.66
N ALA A 225 -18.01 -24.85 -31.52
CA ALA A 225 -16.68 -24.60 -30.99
C ALA A 225 -15.83 -23.84 -32.02
N LYS A 226 -15.09 -22.82 -31.59
CA LYS A 226 -13.94 -22.28 -32.33
C LYS A 226 -12.77 -22.06 -31.38
N ALA A 227 -11.68 -22.75 -31.71
CA ALA A 227 -10.35 -22.56 -31.16
C ALA A 227 -9.82 -21.16 -31.48
N ILE A 228 -9.18 -20.53 -30.50
CA ILE A 228 -8.46 -19.26 -30.67
C ILE A 228 -6.96 -19.59 -30.63
N THR A 229 -6.30 -19.42 -31.77
CA THR A 229 -4.85 -19.36 -31.91
C THR A 229 -4.35 -17.97 -31.51
N PRO A 230 -3.24 -17.84 -30.76
CA PRO A 230 -2.62 -16.53 -30.53
C PRO A 230 -1.74 -16.13 -31.72
N ALA A 231 -2.09 -15.00 -32.33
CA ALA A 231 -1.26 -14.32 -33.32
C ALA A 231 -0.10 -13.60 -32.63
N THR A 232 1.11 -13.88 -33.10
CA THR A 232 2.36 -13.19 -32.79
C THR A 232 2.42 -11.86 -33.53
N SER A 233 2.33 -10.74 -32.82
CA SER A 233 2.73 -9.42 -33.35
C SER A 233 4.17 -9.12 -32.95
N LYS A 234 5.06 -9.15 -33.95
CA LYS A 234 6.34 -8.46 -33.92
C LYS A 234 6.07 -6.98 -34.23
N SER A 235 6.48 -6.09 -33.35
CA SER A 235 6.72 -4.69 -33.70
C SER A 235 8.20 -4.41 -33.48
N ASP A 236 8.95 -4.51 -34.57
CA ASP A 236 10.18 -3.75 -34.76
C ASP A 236 9.78 -2.28 -34.88
N ASP A 237 10.25 -1.41 -34.00
CA ASP A 237 10.45 -0.02 -34.39
C ASP A 237 11.64 0.62 -33.69
N LYS A 238 12.53 1.12 -34.54
CA LYS A 238 13.83 1.69 -34.25
C LYS A 238 13.69 3.18 -34.54
N ALA A 239 13.46 4.00 -33.52
CA ALA A 239 13.54 5.44 -33.63
C ALA A 239 14.63 5.97 -32.69
N THR A 240 15.72 6.42 -33.30
CA THR A 240 16.79 7.21 -32.68
C THR A 240 16.35 8.66 -32.69
N VAL A 241 16.30 9.32 -31.53
CA VAL A 241 16.14 10.78 -31.42
C VAL A 241 17.34 11.35 -30.64
N PRO A 242 18.03 12.38 -31.17
CA PRO A 242 19.14 13.03 -30.47
C PRO A 242 18.61 14.03 -29.42
N SER A 243 19.13 13.89 -28.20
CA SER A 243 18.96 14.83 -27.09
C SER A 243 19.71 16.14 -27.39
N THR A 244 18.97 17.25 -27.51
CA THR A 244 19.52 18.61 -27.51
C THR A 244 19.08 19.30 -26.22
N ALA A 245 20.07 19.75 -25.44
CA ALA A 245 19.88 20.42 -24.16
C ALA A 245 19.35 21.85 -24.33
N PRO A 246 18.49 22.36 -23.42
CA PRO A 246 18.15 23.77 -23.40
C PRO A 246 19.23 24.61 -22.71
N THR A 247 19.75 25.59 -23.43
CA THR A 247 20.63 26.66 -22.94
C THR A 247 19.85 27.60 -22.02
N VAL A 248 20.23 27.67 -20.74
CA VAL A 248 19.70 28.65 -19.78
C VAL A 248 20.33 30.02 -20.07
N LYS A 249 19.52 30.98 -20.49
CA LYS A 249 19.89 32.41 -20.55
C LYS A 249 19.91 32.99 -19.14
N THR A 250 21.06 33.49 -18.73
CA THR A 250 21.25 34.30 -17.52
C THR A 250 20.59 35.67 -17.70
N VAL A 251 19.73 36.04 -16.75
CA VAL A 251 19.16 37.39 -16.59
C VAL A 251 20.13 38.22 -15.74
N PRO A 252 20.53 39.44 -16.15
CA PRO A 252 21.36 40.30 -15.30
C PRO A 252 20.52 41.00 -14.23
N THR A 253 20.95 40.84 -12.98
CA THR A 253 20.42 41.54 -11.80
C THR A 253 20.78 43.02 -11.86
N ALA A 254 19.78 43.89 -11.84
CA ALA A 254 19.96 45.34 -11.73
C ALA A 254 20.43 45.71 -10.31
N VAL A 255 21.54 46.45 -10.27
CA VAL A 255 22.13 47.04 -9.06
C VAL A 255 21.39 48.33 -8.72
N THR A 256 20.72 48.35 -7.57
CA THR A 256 20.18 49.58 -6.95
C THR A 256 21.33 50.39 -6.35
N LYS A 257 21.52 51.63 -6.81
CA LYS A 257 22.37 52.64 -6.16
C LYS A 257 21.75 53.11 -4.84
N PRO A 258 22.55 53.41 -3.80
CA PRO A 258 22.06 54.15 -2.65
C PRO A 258 22.00 55.66 -2.96
N ASN A 259 20.94 56.29 -2.45
CA ASN A 259 20.81 57.73 -2.30
C ASN A 259 21.88 58.24 -1.32
N ASP A 260 22.56 59.33 -1.67
CA ASP A 260 23.08 60.28 -0.69
C ASP A 260 23.01 61.70 -1.28
N LYS A 261 22.60 62.62 -0.40
CA LYS A 261 22.41 64.08 -0.45
C LYS A 261 22.80 64.87 -1.70
#